data_AF-A0A8J6AMY8-F1
#
_entry.id   AF-A0A8J6AMY8-F1
#
_cell.length_a   1.000
_cell.length_b   1.000
_cell.length_c   1.000
_cell.angle_alpha   90.00
_cell.angle_beta   90.00
_cell.angle_gamma   90.00
#
_symmetry.space_group_name_H-M   'P 1'
#
loop_
_entity.id
_entity.type
_entity.pdbx_description
1 polymer ?
#
loop_
_entity_poly.entity_id
_entity_poly.type
_entity_poly.pdbx_seq_one_letter_code
_entity_poly.pdbx_strand_id
1 'polypeptide(L)' 'MATTLSLRLAALVLLAMVLQATEAGPYGANVEDSVCCRDYVRRPLPRRVVKDCYWTSDSCQRPGVV' A
#
# COMPACT_ATOMS: atom_id res chain seq x y z
N MET A 1 -22.40 -37.82 -24.84
CA MET A 1 -23.07 -36.81 -24.00
C MET A 1 -22.36 -36.60 -22.65
N ALA A 2 -21.75 -37.62 -22.05
CA ALA A 2 -21.00 -37.48 -20.79
C ALA A 2 -19.67 -36.68 -20.92
N THR A 3 -18.99 -36.77 -22.06
CA THR A 3 -17.69 -36.14 -22.31
C THR A 3 -17.73 -34.62 -22.46
N THR A 4 -18.84 -34.08 -22.99
CA THR A 4 -19.05 -32.63 -23.12
C THR A 4 -19.41 -31.98 -21.78
N LEU A 5 -20.14 -32.68 -20.93
CA LEU A 5 -20.44 -32.24 -19.56
C LEU A 5 -19.16 -32.17 -18.71
N SER A 6 -18.34 -33.22 -18.77
CA SER A 6 -17.08 -33.28 -18.02
C SER A 6 -16.08 -32.21 -18.48
N LEU A 7 -15.99 -31.92 -19.78
CA LEU A 7 -15.13 -30.86 -20.30
C LEU A 7 -15.56 -29.47 -19.79
N ARG A 8 -16.87 -29.20 -19.74
CA ARG A 8 -17.41 -27.92 -19.25
C ARG A 8 -17.17 -27.72 -17.76
N LEU A 9 -17.36 -28.79 -16.97
CA LEU A 9 -17.06 -28.76 -15.54
C LEU A 9 -15.58 -28.51 -15.28
N ALA A 10 -14.69 -29.19 -16.02
CA ALA A 10 -13.25 -28.95 -15.93
C ALA A 10 -12.87 -27.51 -16.28
N ALA A 11 -13.47 -26.94 -17.34
CA ALA A 11 -13.24 -25.55 -17.72
C ALA A 11 -13.73 -24.55 -16.66
N LEU A 12 -14.90 -24.80 -16.04
CA LEU A 12 -15.43 -23.97 -14.95
C LEU A 12 -14.55 -24.01 -13.70
N VAL A 13 -14.06 -25.19 -13.33
CA VAL A 13 -13.13 -25.35 -12.19
C VAL A 13 -11.82 -24.60 -12.48
N LEU A 14 -11.28 -24.73 -13.69
CA LEU A 14 -10.05 -24.02 -14.08
C LEU A 14 -10.24 -22.50 -14.01
N LEU A 15 -11.38 -22.00 -14.51
CA LEU A 15 -11.72 -20.58 -14.49
C LEU A 15 -11.89 -20.05 -13.06
N ALA A 16 -12.54 -20.81 -12.19
CA ALA A 16 -12.70 -20.45 -10.79
C ALA A 16 -11.35 -20.34 -10.07
N MET A 17 -10.43 -21.29 -10.31
CA MET A 17 -9.09 -21.27 -9.71
C MET A 17 -8.25 -20.07 -10.17
N VAL A 18 -8.36 -19.66 -11.45
CA VAL A 18 -7.66 -18.49 -11.98
C VAL A 18 -8.26 -17.19 -11.44
N LEU A 19 -9.58 -17.12 -11.23
CA LEU A 19 -10.24 -15.93 -10.68
C LEU A 19 -10.00 -15.74 -9.17
N GLN A 20 -9.74 -16.80 -8.39
CA GLN A 20 -9.44 -16.67 -6.96
C GLN A 20 -8.07 -16.01 -6.70
N ALA A 21 -7.22 -15.82 -7.73
CA ALA A 21 -5.94 -15.14 -7.59
C ALA A 21 -6.06 -13.61 -7.66
N THR A 22 -7.25 -13.05 -7.90
CA THR A 22 -7.51 -11.61 -7.71
C THR A 22 -7.90 -11.34 -6.27
N GLU A 23 -7.06 -11.78 -5.34
CA GLU A 23 -6.96 -11.11 -4.05
C GLU A 23 -6.55 -9.69 -4.41
N ALA A 24 -7.45 -8.72 -4.26
CA ALA A 24 -7.01 -7.35 -4.07
C ALA A 24 -6.19 -7.37 -2.78
N GLY A 25 -4.89 -7.67 -2.90
CA GLY A 25 -3.93 -7.63 -1.81
C GLY A 25 -4.17 -6.33 -1.04
N PRO A 26 -4.10 -6.38 0.30
CA PRO A 26 -4.75 -5.44 1.20
C PRO A 26 -4.55 -4.05 0.63
N TYR A 27 -5.66 -3.47 0.14
CA TYR A 27 -5.68 -2.20 -0.57
C TYR A 27 -4.60 -1.30 0.02
N GLY A 28 -3.55 -1.04 -0.76
CA GLY A 28 -2.51 -0.08 -0.41
C GLY A 28 -3.04 1.35 -0.34
N ALA A 29 -4.34 1.57 -0.12
CA ALA A 29 -5.03 2.85 -0.09
C ALA A 29 -4.65 3.74 1.11
N ASN A 30 -3.58 3.39 1.84
CA ASN A 30 -2.98 4.24 2.86
C ASN A 30 -1.46 4.40 2.68
N VAL A 31 -0.88 3.92 1.57
CA VAL A 31 0.56 4.07 1.31
C VAL A 31 0.86 5.41 0.64
N GLU A 32 -0.10 6.02 -0.07
CA GLU A 32 0.17 7.23 -0.83
C GLU A 32 0.00 8.57 -0.10
N ASP A 33 -0.48 8.62 1.15
CA ASP A 33 -0.71 9.89 1.86
C ASP A 33 0.05 10.04 3.20
N SER A 34 1.17 9.32 3.35
CA SER A 34 2.07 9.55 4.48
C SER A 34 2.99 10.76 4.24
N VAL A 35 2.99 11.72 5.17
CA VAL A 35 3.89 12.87 5.15
C VAL A 35 5.32 12.41 5.47
N CYS A 36 6.19 12.43 4.46
CA CYS A 36 7.60 12.06 4.59
C CYS A 36 8.55 13.22 4.25
N CYS A 37 9.66 13.31 5.00
CA CYS A 37 10.71 14.29 4.73
C CYS A 37 11.57 13.84 3.53
N ARG A 38 11.61 14.66 2.47
CA ARG A 38 12.54 14.46 1.35
C ARG A 38 13.95 14.94 1.69
N ASP A 39 14.07 16.04 2.43
CA ASP A 39 15.34 16.65 2.83
C ASP A 39 15.18 17.35 4.19
N TYR A 40 16.32 17.64 4.84
CA TYR A 40 16.36 18.27 6.16
C TYR A 40 16.98 19.67 6.08
N VAL A 41 16.47 20.57 6.91
CA VAL A 41 17.06 21.89 7.11
C VAL A 41 18.41 21.72 7.80
N ARG A 42 19.49 22.25 7.20
CA ARG A 42 20.86 22.11 7.74
C ARG A 42 21.21 23.08 8.86
N ARG A 43 20.35 24.07 9.12
CA ARG A 43 20.56 25.12 10.13
C ARG A 43 19.55 24.95 11.27
N PRO A 44 19.96 25.14 12.53
CA PRO A 44 19.03 25.09 13.65
C PRO A 44 17.98 26.21 13.52
N LEU A 45 16.71 25.86 13.74
CA LEU A 45 15.63 26.84 13.78
C LEU A 45 15.53 27.46 15.18
N PRO A 46 15.37 28.79 15.28
CA PRO A 46 15.03 29.42 16.56
C PRO A 46 13.70 28.88 17.09
N ARG A 47 13.65 28.42 18.34
CA ARG A 47 12.41 27.89 18.95
C ARG A 47 11.20 28.84 18.84
N ARG A 48 11.45 30.14 18.77
CA ARG A 48 10.41 31.19 18.67
C ARG A 48 9.63 31.16 17.36
N VAL A 49 10.19 30.58 16.30
CA VAL A 49 9.54 30.49 14.97
C VAL A 49 8.88 29.13 14.73
N VAL A 50 9.02 28.20 15.68
CA VAL A 50 8.40 26.87 15.63
C VAL A 50 7.12 26.91 16.43
N LYS A 51 5.99 26.71 15.76
CA LYS A 51 4.67 26.70 16.41
C LYS A 51 4.40 25.33 17.04
N ASP A 52 4.57 24.27 16.26
CA ASP A 52 4.31 22.88 16.61
C ASP A 52 5.36 22.00 15.93
N CYS A 53 5.56 20.78 16.45
CA CYS A 53 6.43 19.77 15.85
C CYS A 53 5.76 18.40 15.96
N TYR A 54 5.81 17.61 14.89
CA TYR A 54 5.32 16.24 14.93
C TYR A 54 6.21 15.29 14.12
N TRP A 55 6.22 14.02 14.54
CA TRP A 55 6.96 12.96 13.86
C TRP A 55 6.26 12.54 12.57
N THR A 56 7.04 12.28 11.54
CA THR A 56 6.56 11.64 10.31
C THR A 56 6.09 10.21 10.59
N SER A 57 5.30 9.65 9.66
CA SER A 57 4.83 8.26 9.72
C SER A 57 5.99 7.25 9.76
N ASP A 58 5.79 6.13 10.44
CA ASP A 58 6.73 4.99 10.46
C ASP A 58 6.88 4.31 9.08
N SER A 59 5.97 4.60 8.15
CA SER A 59 6.08 4.15 6.75
C SER A 59 7.19 4.86 5.96
N CYS A 60 7.70 5.99 6.47
CA CYS A 60 8.74 6.74 5.78
C CYS A 60 10.09 6.03 5.90
N GLN A 61 10.82 5.92 4.78
CA GLN A 61 12.15 5.30 4.74
C GLN A 61 13.16 5.99 5.68
N ARG A 62 12.96 7.29 5.93
CA ARG A 62 13.78 8.08 6.85
C ARG A 62 12.88 8.76 7.87
N PRO A 63 13.18 8.63 9.18
CA PRO A 63 12.42 9.32 10.21
C PRO A 63 12.67 10.84 10.12
N GLY A 64 11.66 11.64 10.43
CA GLY A 64 11.76 13.09 10.42
C GLY A 64 10.77 13.76 11.36
N VAL A 65 11.01 15.05 11.60
CA VAL A 65 10.10 15.94 12.33
C VAL A 65 9.74 17.08 11.40
N VAL A 66 8.44 17.36 11.29
CA VAL A 66 7.89 18.51 10.58
C VAL A 66 7.54 19.60 11.58
#